data_AF-A0A3D8HDH8-F1
#
_entry.id   AF-A0A3D8HDH8-F1
#
_cell.length_a   1.000
_cell.length_b   1.000
_cell.length_c   1.000
_cell.angle_alpha   90.00
_cell.angle_beta   90.00
_cell.angle_gamma   90.00
#
_symmetry.space_group_name_H-M   'P 1'
#
loop_
_entity.id
_entity.type
_entity.pdbx_description
1 polymer ?
#
loop_
_entity_poly.entity_id
_entity_poly.type
_entity_poly.pdbx_seq_one_letter_code
_entity_poly.pdbx_strand_id
1 'polypeptide(L)'
;MKRLVWILLITWATLPLWAQSEYISNSRYIEADRIENLSGNSGLLLLSKHNDLIISITNSAKKVSIYPKGERPDGYYEYCVIIDAEDTRTPKVEVSRRGSVYKTELTQTVKPDFLIAYRIEEVQKPIRMDDQTTSSDVHLNAEEAKIEFTTTIKNLKVECSPKLEAKVSTHISRSDPNISITTVVIPVSVLQKAQKMIESTHKKHDELDNKPEHSEEEWERLDSLQNEVDKAKAFFEELVYVTIYAESTNQLAIDIRDMGPRSKKCYAVLPLIIEKNVFVTECSMFMSEGGKLFGMRKYKDARIAYENALKSKDVVVNMRPNIQESITQCDTCILYESLAAMAIKKISEMKKNGTATQDEVAKYASAAIEFMQVLNTYNPDEFYITRIKNMKNMLTDMPLKIKFAIVEWKTLHEGSYIPNVEVWGYYGTPYVSSNTFSSDKKFKKILSKEGFNYKQIGVSNKQGIVEIELDRTNLPEGILFRPDSESNIKIAYMSIADLLRQAHGTYMEKQFRLRMYTK
;
A
#
# COMPACT_ATOMS: atom_id res chain seq x y z
N MET A 1 -46.22 17.77 24.38
CA MET A 1 -45.84 17.07 23.14
C MET A 1 -45.53 18.00 21.96
N LYS A 2 -46.27 19.08 21.69
CA LYS A 2 -45.95 19.98 20.55
C LYS A 2 -44.60 20.71 20.65
N ARG A 3 -44.13 21.12 21.85
CA ARG A 3 -42.82 21.80 22.01
C ARG A 3 -41.60 20.88 21.85
N LEU A 4 -41.73 19.58 22.14
CA LEU A 4 -40.64 18.60 21.93
C LEU A 4 -40.45 18.25 20.45
N VAL A 5 -41.54 18.25 19.67
CA VAL A 5 -41.50 18.07 18.22
C VAL A 5 -40.85 19.26 17.51
N TRP A 6 -41.06 20.49 18.02
CA TRP A 6 -40.40 21.68 17.47
C TRP A 6 -38.90 21.74 17.77
N ILE A 7 -38.44 21.24 18.92
CA ILE A 7 -37.01 21.15 19.24
C ILE A 7 -36.33 20.06 18.39
N LEU A 8 -37.00 18.94 18.12
CA LEU A 8 -36.50 17.88 17.23
C LEU A 8 -36.50 18.29 15.74
N LEU A 9 -37.41 19.16 15.32
CA LEU A 9 -37.42 19.74 13.96
C LEU A 9 -36.36 20.83 13.77
N ILE A 10 -36.01 21.57 14.82
CA ILE A 10 -34.96 22.61 14.77
C ILE A 10 -33.56 21.99 14.84
N THR A 11 -33.36 20.86 15.53
CA THR A 11 -32.07 20.14 15.52
C THR A 11 -31.81 19.34 14.23
N TRP A 12 -32.86 19.04 13.44
CA TRP A 12 -32.71 18.53 12.06
C TRP A 12 -32.52 19.63 11.00
N ALA A 13 -32.70 20.91 11.37
CA ALA A 13 -32.50 22.05 10.47
C ALA A 13 -31.12 22.71 10.60
N THR A 14 -30.24 22.20 11.48
CA THR A 14 -28.84 22.67 11.61
C THR A 14 -27.84 21.56 11.26
N LEU A 15 -27.98 21.00 10.06
CA LEU A 15 -26.81 20.71 9.24
C LEU A 15 -27.10 21.36 7.89
N PRO A 16 -26.15 22.15 7.41
CA PRO A 16 -25.09 21.48 6.72
C PRO A 16 -23.77 21.65 7.47
N LEU A 17 -23.11 20.53 7.76
CA LEU A 17 -21.66 20.47 7.71
C LEU A 17 -21.30 20.91 6.28
N TRP A 18 -21.10 22.20 6.08
CA TRP A 18 -20.29 22.68 4.97
C TRP A 18 -18.92 22.08 5.23
N ALA A 19 -18.62 20.96 4.57
CA ALA A 19 -17.25 20.61 4.25
C ALA A 19 -16.77 21.71 3.31
N GLN A 20 -16.41 22.85 3.91
CA GLN A 20 -15.75 23.92 3.22
C GLN A 20 -14.39 23.35 2.87
N SER A 21 -14.15 23.07 1.59
CA SER A 21 -12.90 22.46 1.15
C SER A 21 -11.74 23.32 1.65
N GLU A 22 -10.98 22.80 2.60
CA GLU A 22 -9.81 23.47 3.15
C GLU A 22 -8.70 23.48 2.09
N TYR A 23 -7.69 24.33 2.27
CA TYR A 23 -6.55 24.30 1.37
C TYR A 23 -5.80 23.00 1.58
N ILE A 24 -5.56 22.25 0.50
CA ILE A 24 -4.66 21.11 0.56
C ILE A 24 -3.23 21.63 0.40
N SER A 25 -2.37 21.30 1.36
CA SER A 25 -0.95 21.64 1.35
C SER A 25 -0.11 20.38 1.22
N ASN A 26 1.13 20.54 0.78
CA ASN A 26 2.13 19.48 0.83
C ASN A 26 3.37 19.95 1.60
N SER A 27 3.99 19.03 2.33
CA SER A 27 5.24 19.25 3.02
C SER A 27 6.11 18.01 2.95
N ARG A 28 7.43 18.20 2.89
CA ARG A 28 8.40 17.10 2.82
C ARG A 28 8.46 16.38 4.16
N TYR A 29 8.42 15.06 4.16
CA TYR A 29 8.48 14.26 5.39
C TYR A 29 9.60 13.22 5.37
N ILE A 30 10.82 13.67 5.69
CA ILE A 30 12.06 12.91 5.53
C ILE A 30 12.07 11.61 6.34
N GLU A 31 11.48 11.60 7.53
CA GLU A 31 11.46 10.42 8.42
C GLU A 31 10.74 9.20 7.82
N ALA A 32 9.86 9.40 6.83
CA ALA A 32 9.14 8.32 6.17
C ALA A 32 9.76 7.89 4.83
N ASP A 33 10.90 8.48 4.45
CA ASP A 33 11.66 8.00 3.31
C ASP A 33 12.13 6.58 3.51
N ARG A 34 12.11 5.79 2.44
CA ARG A 34 12.60 4.42 2.50
C ARG A 34 13.02 3.89 1.14
N ILE A 35 13.98 2.97 1.19
CA ILE A 35 14.29 2.07 0.08
C ILE A 35 13.13 1.09 -0.07
N GLU A 36 12.68 0.87 -1.30
CA GLU A 36 11.59 -0.05 -1.63
C GLU A 36 11.94 -0.70 -2.97
N ASN A 37 11.71 -2.01 -3.13
CA ASN A 37 11.94 -2.66 -4.41
C ASN A 37 10.83 -2.26 -5.40
N LEU A 38 11.14 -1.29 -6.27
CA LEU A 38 10.27 -0.78 -7.32
C LEU A 38 10.66 -1.34 -8.69
N SER A 39 11.51 -2.37 -8.73
CA SER A 39 12.07 -2.96 -9.94
C SER A 39 12.82 -1.94 -10.81
N GLY A 40 13.61 -1.07 -10.18
CA GLY A 40 14.39 -0.02 -10.83
C GLY A 40 13.60 1.27 -11.14
N ASN A 41 12.28 1.29 -10.89
CA ASN A 41 11.47 2.49 -11.02
C ASN A 41 11.69 3.45 -9.85
N SER A 42 11.22 4.69 -9.99
CA SER A 42 11.31 5.69 -8.93
C SER A 42 9.95 5.94 -8.29
N GLY A 43 9.90 6.42 -7.04
CA GLY A 43 8.61 6.61 -6.40
C GLY A 43 8.50 7.75 -5.38
N LEU A 44 7.24 8.13 -5.15
CA LEU A 44 6.83 9.08 -4.13
C LEU A 44 5.86 8.38 -3.16
N LEU A 45 5.99 8.73 -1.89
CA LEU A 45 5.12 8.27 -0.82
C LEU A 45 4.29 9.46 -0.34
N LEU A 46 2.98 9.46 -0.57
CA LEU A 46 2.08 10.49 -0.07
C LEU A 46 1.34 9.97 1.16
N LEU A 47 1.43 10.71 2.26
CA LEU A 47 0.76 10.40 3.53
C LEU A 47 -0.33 11.44 3.81
N SER A 48 -1.55 11.00 4.03
CA SER A 48 -2.67 11.91 4.34
C SER A 48 -3.56 11.36 5.44
N LYS A 49 -4.23 12.23 6.20
CA LYS A 49 -5.30 11.83 7.11
C LYS A 49 -6.57 11.38 6.38
N HIS A 50 -6.62 11.51 5.05
CA HIS A 50 -7.78 11.18 4.23
C HIS A 50 -7.49 10.07 3.22
N ASN A 51 -8.51 9.24 2.98
CA ASN A 51 -8.48 8.10 2.07
C ASN A 51 -9.03 8.41 0.65
N ASP A 52 -9.17 9.70 0.33
CA ASP A 52 -9.85 10.19 -0.86
C ASP A 52 -8.97 11.12 -1.72
N LEU A 53 -7.65 10.95 -1.68
CA LEU A 53 -6.75 11.72 -2.54
C LEU A 53 -6.95 11.38 -4.02
N ILE A 54 -6.88 12.41 -4.86
CA ILE A 54 -6.77 12.33 -6.31
C ILE A 54 -5.38 12.85 -6.66
N ILE A 55 -4.59 12.02 -7.33
CA ILE A 55 -3.18 12.29 -7.62
C ILE A 55 -3.01 12.22 -9.13
N SER A 56 -2.37 13.23 -9.71
CA SER A 56 -2.03 13.26 -11.13
C SER A 56 -0.59 13.73 -11.33
N ILE A 57 0.04 13.32 -12.42
CA ILE A 57 1.37 13.80 -12.81
C ILE A 57 1.23 14.48 -14.17
N THR A 58 1.57 15.76 -14.23
CA THR A 58 1.27 16.61 -15.39
C THR A 58 2.33 16.59 -16.48
N ASN A 59 3.55 16.15 -16.15
CA ASN A 59 4.70 16.09 -17.06
C ASN A 59 5.18 14.65 -17.31
N SER A 60 4.27 13.68 -17.17
CA SER A 60 4.53 12.26 -17.44
C SER A 60 3.95 11.89 -18.81
N ALA A 61 4.75 11.25 -19.66
CA ALA A 61 4.31 10.79 -20.97
C ALA A 61 3.75 9.36 -20.91
N LYS A 62 4.18 8.58 -19.91
CA LYS A 62 3.69 7.22 -19.63
C LYS A 62 2.55 7.25 -18.61
N LYS A 63 1.77 6.17 -18.55
CA LYS A 63 0.74 6.03 -17.51
C LYS A 63 1.42 5.77 -16.16
N VAL A 64 1.19 6.65 -15.19
CA VAL A 64 1.70 6.53 -13.82
C VAL A 64 0.85 5.54 -13.04
N SER A 65 1.49 4.74 -12.19
CA SER A 65 0.80 3.81 -11.31
C SER A 65 0.68 4.38 -9.91
N ILE A 66 -0.56 4.52 -9.42
CA ILE A 66 -0.86 5.03 -8.08
C ILE A 66 -1.54 3.90 -7.30
N TYR A 67 -0.95 3.53 -6.17
CA TYR A 67 -1.43 2.45 -5.31
C TYR A 67 -1.76 2.97 -3.91
N PRO A 68 -3.05 3.07 -3.55
CA PRO A 68 -3.44 3.27 -2.16
C PRO A 68 -3.15 1.99 -1.36
N LYS A 69 -2.44 2.11 -0.24
CA LYS A 69 -2.08 0.97 0.65
C LYS A 69 -2.98 0.87 1.89
N GLY A 70 -3.91 1.81 2.07
CA GLY A 70 -4.81 1.86 3.21
C GLY A 70 -4.22 2.64 4.40
N GLU A 71 -4.87 2.52 5.56
CA GLU A 71 -4.50 3.24 6.78
C GLU A 71 -3.36 2.54 7.55
N ARG A 72 -2.38 3.32 7.98
CA ARG A 72 -1.26 2.91 8.84
C ARG A 72 -1.63 3.01 10.32
N PRO A 73 -0.87 2.36 11.23
CA PRO A 73 -1.11 2.45 12.68
C PRO A 73 -1.04 3.87 13.27
N ASP A 74 -0.34 4.80 12.62
CA ASP A 74 -0.26 6.22 12.98
C ASP A 74 -1.45 7.06 12.47
N GLY A 75 -2.45 6.41 11.87
CA GLY A 75 -3.68 7.00 11.36
C GLY A 75 -3.47 7.82 10.08
N TYR A 76 -2.43 7.54 9.30
CA TYR A 76 -2.24 8.10 7.96
C TYR A 76 -2.55 7.06 6.89
N TYR A 77 -3.26 7.48 5.84
CA TYR A 77 -3.42 6.73 4.61
C TYR A 77 -2.18 6.89 3.73
N GLU A 78 -1.70 5.77 3.20
CA GLU A 78 -0.52 5.70 2.36
C GLU A 78 -0.88 5.56 0.88
N TYR A 79 -0.26 6.38 0.03
CA TYR A 79 -0.37 6.30 -1.43
C TYR A 79 1.03 6.23 -2.04
N CYS A 80 1.33 5.10 -2.69
CA CYS A 80 2.57 4.91 -3.44
C CYS A 80 2.36 5.35 -4.89
N VAL A 81 3.12 6.36 -5.33
CA VAL A 81 3.13 6.82 -6.72
C VAL A 81 4.40 6.28 -7.36
N ILE A 82 4.25 5.37 -8.33
CA ILE A 82 5.37 4.73 -9.03
C ILE A 82 5.50 5.34 -10.42
N ILE A 83 6.71 5.82 -10.70
CA ILE A 83 7.06 6.53 -11.92
C ILE A 83 8.14 5.71 -12.63
N ASP A 84 7.90 5.44 -13.91
CA ASP A 84 8.84 4.75 -14.77
C ASP A 84 10.17 5.52 -14.84
N ALA A 85 11.29 4.82 -14.61
CA ALA A 85 12.61 5.44 -14.52
C ALA A 85 13.04 6.18 -15.80
N GLU A 86 12.48 5.82 -16.95
CA GLU A 86 12.77 6.45 -18.24
C GLU A 86 11.85 7.64 -18.57
N ASP A 87 10.80 7.87 -17.79
CA ASP A 87 9.78 8.87 -18.11
C ASP A 87 10.16 10.28 -17.61
N THR A 88 10.30 10.46 -16.29
CA THR A 88 10.70 11.75 -15.72
C THR A 88 11.45 11.59 -14.40
N ARG A 89 12.58 12.30 -14.28
CA ARG A 89 13.35 12.38 -13.03
C ARG A 89 12.81 13.41 -12.05
N THR A 90 11.96 14.33 -12.52
CA THR A 90 11.38 15.43 -11.73
C THR A 90 9.88 15.50 -11.99
N PRO A 91 9.10 14.51 -11.50
CA PRO A 91 7.65 14.50 -11.63
C PRO A 91 7.03 15.77 -11.04
N LYS A 92 6.14 16.40 -11.80
CA LYS A 92 5.26 17.46 -11.34
C LYS A 92 3.94 16.84 -10.91
N VAL A 93 3.83 16.56 -9.62
CA VAL A 93 2.68 15.88 -9.02
C VAL A 93 1.68 16.91 -8.53
N GLU A 94 0.44 16.75 -8.95
CA GLU A 94 -0.70 17.50 -8.43
C GLU A 94 -1.54 16.57 -7.55
N VAL A 95 -1.89 17.06 -6.36
CA VAL A 95 -2.68 16.32 -5.39
C VAL A 95 -3.88 17.16 -4.99
N SER A 96 -5.07 16.60 -5.11
CA SER A 96 -6.31 17.17 -4.59
C SER A 96 -7.06 16.13 -3.76
N ARG A 97 -8.14 16.55 -3.10
CA ARG A 97 -9.12 15.61 -2.56
C ARG A 97 -10.24 15.37 -3.57
N ARG A 98 -10.85 14.20 -3.49
CA ARG A 98 -12.00 13.84 -4.32
C ARG A 98 -13.14 14.83 -4.07
N GLY A 99 -13.61 15.46 -5.13
CA GLY A 99 -14.64 16.51 -5.08
C GLY A 99 -14.16 17.88 -4.60
N SER A 100 -12.88 18.06 -4.28
CA SER A 100 -12.28 19.36 -4.02
C SER A 100 -11.84 20.03 -5.32
N VAL A 101 -12.00 21.35 -5.38
CA VAL A 101 -11.43 22.19 -6.45
C VAL A 101 -10.03 22.70 -6.11
N TYR A 102 -9.61 22.56 -4.85
CA TYR A 102 -8.28 22.94 -4.41
C TYR A 102 -7.31 21.78 -4.60
N LYS A 103 -6.11 22.13 -5.06
CA LYS A 103 -5.00 21.21 -5.29
C LYS A 103 -3.71 21.82 -4.77
N THR A 104 -2.75 20.95 -4.52
CA THR A 104 -1.38 21.30 -4.20
C THR A 104 -0.46 20.68 -5.25
N GLU A 105 0.64 21.34 -5.54
CA GLU A 105 1.60 20.88 -6.53
C GLU A 105 2.95 20.69 -5.84
N LEU A 106 3.66 19.62 -6.19
CA LEU A 106 5.02 19.37 -5.75
C LEU A 106 5.87 18.90 -6.92
N THR A 107 7.15 19.25 -6.88
CA THR A 107 8.15 18.79 -7.84
C THR A 107 9.35 18.32 -7.06
N GLN A 108 9.76 17.07 -7.28
CA GLN A 108 10.82 16.43 -6.52
C GLN A 108 11.67 15.59 -7.46
N THR A 109 12.99 15.69 -7.33
CA THR A 109 13.91 14.76 -8.00
C THR A 109 13.78 13.39 -7.35
N VAL A 110 13.34 12.40 -8.13
CA VAL A 110 13.13 11.02 -7.66
C VAL A 110 14.36 10.14 -7.92
N LYS A 111 14.47 9.03 -7.17
CA LYS A 111 15.59 8.08 -7.25
C LYS A 111 15.05 6.66 -7.49
N PRO A 112 15.77 5.81 -8.24
CA PRO A 112 15.43 4.39 -8.40
C PRO A 112 15.31 3.68 -7.05
N ASP A 113 14.33 2.78 -6.94
CA ASP A 113 14.08 1.92 -5.77
C ASP A 113 14.01 2.67 -4.43
N PHE A 114 13.53 3.92 -4.49
CA PHE A 114 13.42 4.79 -3.33
C PHE A 114 12.08 5.53 -3.34
N LEU A 115 11.42 5.56 -2.18
CA LEU A 115 10.21 6.32 -1.95
C LEU A 115 10.54 7.60 -1.19
N ILE A 116 10.34 8.74 -1.85
CA ILE A 116 10.47 10.06 -1.24
C ILE A 116 9.12 10.50 -0.67
N ALA A 117 9.08 10.79 0.63
CA ALA A 117 7.82 10.98 1.36
C ALA A 117 7.36 12.45 1.50
N TYR A 118 6.06 12.67 1.34
CA TYR A 118 5.38 13.95 1.56
C TYR A 118 4.13 13.74 2.43
N ARG A 119 3.87 14.71 3.29
CA ARG A 119 2.57 14.85 3.96
C ARG A 119 1.65 15.73 3.13
N ILE A 120 0.40 15.30 3.03
CA ILE A 120 -0.68 15.99 2.34
C ILE A 120 -1.74 16.34 3.39
N GLU A 121 -1.81 17.62 3.73
CA GLU A 121 -2.57 18.12 4.89
C GLU A 121 -3.58 19.17 4.46
N GLU A 122 -4.81 19.06 4.97
CA GLU A 122 -5.80 20.12 4.90
C GLU A 122 -5.48 21.20 5.94
N VAL A 123 -5.52 22.44 5.48
CA VAL A 123 -5.07 23.59 6.25
C VAL A 123 -6.10 24.70 6.18
N GLN A 124 -6.53 25.13 7.36
CA GLN A 124 -7.50 26.20 7.53
C GLN A 124 -6.93 27.59 7.25
N LYS A 125 -5.68 27.83 7.66
CA LYS A 125 -4.99 29.12 7.50
C LYS A 125 -3.72 28.93 6.68
N PRO A 126 -3.84 28.65 5.38
CA PRO A 126 -2.67 28.40 4.55
C PRO A 126 -1.77 29.63 4.51
N ILE A 127 -0.46 29.38 4.49
CA ILE A 127 0.60 30.38 4.39
C ILE A 127 1.45 30.06 3.16
N ARG A 128 1.94 31.11 2.51
CA ARG A 128 2.89 31.03 1.42
C ARG A 128 4.14 31.82 1.75
N MET A 129 5.19 31.55 0.98
CA MET A 129 6.46 32.24 1.12
C MET A 129 6.88 32.79 -0.23
N ASP A 130 7.18 34.09 -0.24
CA ASP A 130 7.65 34.81 -1.41
C ASP A 130 9.11 35.22 -1.15
N ASP A 131 10.04 34.84 -2.04
CA ASP A 131 11.44 35.28 -1.99
C ASP A 131 11.50 36.79 -2.30
N GLN A 132 12.15 37.54 -1.43
CA GLN A 132 12.35 39.00 -1.50
C GLN A 132 13.84 39.34 -1.45
N THR A 133 14.72 38.37 -1.68
CA THR A 133 16.17 38.56 -1.66
C THR A 133 16.59 39.47 -2.81
N THR A 134 17.29 40.56 -2.48
CA THR A 134 17.85 41.50 -3.45
C THR A 134 19.37 41.40 -3.49
N SER A 135 20.01 41.93 -4.54
CA SER A 135 21.48 41.98 -4.63
C SER A 135 22.13 42.82 -3.52
N SER A 136 21.37 43.68 -2.83
CA SER A 136 21.81 44.46 -1.67
C SER A 136 21.72 43.70 -0.34
N ASP A 137 21.05 42.54 -0.31
CA ASP A 137 20.96 41.72 0.88
C ASP A 137 22.26 40.93 1.07
N VAL A 138 23.12 41.43 1.94
CA VAL A 138 24.39 40.80 2.29
C VAL A 138 24.50 40.70 3.81
N HIS A 139 24.95 39.55 4.30
CA HIS A 139 25.40 39.40 5.68
C HIS A 139 26.90 39.63 5.71
N LEU A 140 27.41 40.61 6.45
CA LEU A 140 28.83 40.98 6.30
C LEU A 140 29.80 40.00 7.01
N ASN A 141 29.28 39.13 7.89
CA ASN A 141 30.10 38.15 8.60
C ASN A 141 30.55 37.01 7.67
N ALA A 142 31.85 36.76 7.62
CA ALA A 142 32.47 35.74 6.78
C ALA A 142 32.24 34.30 7.26
N GLU A 143 31.77 34.09 8.49
CA GLU A 143 31.56 32.75 9.05
C GLU A 143 30.08 32.33 9.06
N GLU A 144 29.20 33.26 8.71
CA GLU A 144 27.76 33.11 8.87
C GLU A 144 27.01 33.37 7.57
N ALA A 145 25.83 32.77 7.49
CA ALA A 145 24.79 33.11 6.56
C ALA A 145 23.56 33.59 7.35
N LYS A 146 22.70 34.38 6.73
CA LYS A 146 21.51 34.92 7.38
C LYS A 146 20.26 34.63 6.56
N ILE A 147 19.18 34.24 7.23
CA ILE A 147 17.84 34.22 6.66
C ILE A 147 16.95 35.17 7.47
N GLU A 148 16.13 35.93 6.77
CA GLU A 148 15.20 36.88 7.37
C GLU A 148 13.78 36.59 6.88
N PHE A 149 12.87 36.36 7.82
CA PHE A 149 11.44 36.16 7.58
C PHE A 149 10.68 37.39 8.04
N THR A 150 9.96 38.02 7.12
CA THR A 150 9.07 39.13 7.41
C THR A 150 7.63 38.66 7.32
N THR A 151 6.84 38.90 8.36
CA THR A 151 5.44 38.43 8.40
C THR A 151 4.53 39.32 9.24
N THR A 152 3.23 39.30 8.93
CA THR A 152 2.15 39.81 9.79
C THR A 152 1.46 38.68 10.57
N ILE A 153 1.86 37.42 10.36
CA ILE A 153 1.29 36.25 11.03
C ILE A 153 1.78 36.22 12.48
N LYS A 154 0.84 36.21 13.42
CA LYS A 154 1.14 36.12 14.85
C LYS A 154 1.68 34.74 15.19
N ASN A 155 2.69 34.71 16.07
CA ASN A 155 3.30 33.47 16.60
C ASN A 155 3.88 32.55 15.51
N LEU A 156 4.38 33.11 14.41
CA LEU A 156 5.15 32.34 13.42
C LEU A 156 6.37 31.73 14.10
N LYS A 157 6.45 30.40 14.10
CA LYS A 157 7.59 29.63 14.60
C LYS A 157 8.55 29.36 13.46
N VAL A 158 9.83 29.44 13.78
CA VAL A 158 10.94 29.09 12.89
C VAL A 158 11.79 28.09 13.64
N GLU A 159 11.90 26.88 13.08
CA GLU A 159 12.61 25.76 13.66
C GLU A 159 13.75 25.34 12.73
N CYS A 160 14.89 25.05 13.36
CA CYS A 160 16.09 24.53 12.72
C CYS A 160 16.52 23.30 13.54
N SER A 161 17.28 22.37 12.96
CA SER A 161 17.90 21.32 13.77
C SER A 161 18.76 21.96 14.87
N PRO A 162 18.66 21.51 16.14
CA PRO A 162 19.53 21.98 17.21
C PRO A 162 21.01 21.79 16.89
N LYS A 163 21.33 20.78 16.07
CA LYS A 163 22.69 20.44 15.63
C LYS A 163 23.26 21.43 14.60
N LEU A 164 22.41 22.26 13.99
CA LEU A 164 22.85 23.35 13.10
C LEU A 164 23.47 24.50 13.90
N GLU A 165 23.17 24.59 15.21
CA GLU A 165 23.61 25.68 16.08
C GLU A 165 23.18 27.08 15.59
N ALA A 166 22.08 27.13 14.82
CA ALA A 166 21.55 28.38 14.31
C ALA A 166 20.94 29.24 15.43
N LYS A 167 21.16 30.56 15.35
CA LYS A 167 20.57 31.52 16.29
C LYS A 167 19.31 32.12 15.68
N VAL A 168 18.17 31.82 16.29
CA VAL A 168 16.86 32.36 15.89
C VAL A 168 16.52 33.52 16.83
N SER A 169 16.17 34.67 16.26
CA SER A 169 15.74 35.85 17.00
C SER A 169 14.58 36.53 16.29
N THR A 170 13.59 36.98 17.04
CA THR A 170 12.42 37.68 16.49
C THR A 170 12.31 39.06 17.10
N HIS A 171 12.06 40.06 16.27
CA HIS A 171 11.79 41.43 16.71
C HIS A 171 10.65 42.04 15.90
N ILE A 172 9.99 43.02 16.49
CA ILE A 172 8.95 43.80 15.81
C ILE A 172 9.63 44.85 14.93
N SER A 173 9.14 45.02 13.71
CA SER A 173 9.66 46.01 12.78
C SER A 173 9.51 47.42 13.36
N ARG A 174 10.56 48.24 13.20
CA ARG A 174 10.53 49.65 13.63
C ARG A 174 9.60 50.50 12.78
N SER A 175 9.35 50.07 11.55
CA SER A 175 8.53 50.79 10.57
C SER A 175 7.04 50.44 10.66
N ASP A 176 6.70 49.24 11.14
CA ASP A 176 5.31 48.81 11.34
C ASP A 176 5.22 47.82 12.53
N PRO A 177 4.51 48.18 13.62
CA PRO A 177 4.40 47.33 14.80
C PRO A 177 3.62 46.01 14.56
N ASN A 178 2.91 45.88 13.44
CA ASN A 178 2.21 44.65 13.07
C ASN A 178 3.10 43.64 12.33
N ILE A 179 4.31 44.06 11.95
CA ILE A 179 5.26 43.20 11.23
C ILE A 179 6.27 42.64 12.22
N SER A 180 6.38 41.32 12.25
CA SER A 180 7.44 40.60 12.96
C SER A 180 8.51 40.16 11.97
N ILE A 181 9.77 40.37 12.35
CA ILE A 181 10.95 39.96 11.58
C ILE A 181 11.69 38.90 12.39
N THR A 182 11.70 37.66 11.89
CA THR A 182 12.49 36.57 12.46
C THR A 182 13.77 36.40 11.67
N THR A 183 14.91 36.53 12.34
CA THR A 183 16.25 36.31 11.78
C THR A 183 16.78 34.96 12.24
N VAL A 184 17.29 34.17 11.29
CA VAL A 184 18.06 32.95 11.52
C VAL A 184 19.50 33.21 11.08
N VAL A 185 20.44 33.16 12.02
CA VAL A 185 21.88 33.23 11.74
C VAL A 185 22.44 31.82 11.74
N ILE A 186 22.99 31.40 10.61
CA ILE A 186 23.45 30.05 10.33
C ILE A 186 24.99 30.03 10.34
N PRO A 187 25.63 29.23 11.20
CA PRO A 187 27.07 29.00 11.13
C PRO A 187 27.43 28.16 9.90
N VAL A 188 28.08 28.78 8.91
CA VAL A 188 28.40 28.10 7.63
C VAL A 188 29.39 26.95 7.85
N SER A 189 30.24 27.05 8.89
CA SER A 189 31.21 26.01 9.22
C SER A 189 30.56 24.67 9.58
N VAL A 190 29.34 24.66 10.14
CA VAL A 190 28.63 23.42 10.50
C VAL A 190 28.19 22.68 9.24
N LEU A 191 27.59 23.40 8.28
CA LEU A 191 27.21 22.84 6.97
C LEU A 191 28.42 22.34 6.18
N GLN A 192 29.49 23.13 6.13
CA GLN A 192 30.72 22.76 5.43
C GLN A 192 31.41 21.54 6.05
N LYS A 193 31.42 21.41 7.39
CA LYS A 193 31.96 20.24 8.07
C LYS A 193 31.17 18.98 7.73
N ALA A 194 29.85 19.06 7.71
CA ALA A 194 28.98 17.95 7.35
C ALA A 194 29.17 17.53 5.88
N GLN A 195 29.25 18.48 4.95
CA GLN A 195 29.58 18.21 3.54
C GLN A 195 30.96 17.55 3.39
N LYS A 196 31.99 18.11 4.03
CA LYS A 196 33.35 17.52 4.01
C LYS A 196 33.40 16.11 4.61
N MET A 197 32.58 15.83 5.63
CA MET A 197 32.47 14.48 6.19
C MET A 197 31.97 13.51 5.11
N ILE A 198 30.89 13.85 4.41
CA ILE A 198 30.34 13.05 3.31
C ILE A 198 31.40 12.85 2.23
N GLU A 199 32.01 13.92 1.73
CA GLU A 199 33.03 13.86 0.67
C GLU A 199 34.21 12.99 1.08
N SER A 200 34.72 13.14 2.31
CA SER A 200 35.88 12.39 2.79
C SER A 200 35.60 10.91 3.01
N THR A 201 34.42 10.56 3.54
CA THR A 201 34.03 9.16 3.74
C THR A 201 33.69 8.49 2.41
N HIS A 202 33.01 9.21 1.50
CA HIS A 202 32.71 8.70 0.17
C HIS A 202 33.98 8.49 -0.65
N LYS A 203 34.94 9.42 -0.59
CA LYS A 203 36.24 9.25 -1.22
C LYS A 203 37.00 8.03 -0.69
N LYS A 204 36.99 7.78 0.62
CA LYS A 204 37.60 6.57 1.22
C LYS A 204 36.90 5.29 0.77
N HIS A 205 35.58 5.33 0.66
CA HIS A 205 34.79 4.23 0.12
C HIS A 205 35.21 3.94 -1.33
N ASP A 206 35.19 4.96 -2.20
CA ASP A 206 35.52 4.80 -3.62
C ASP A 206 36.99 4.38 -3.82
N GLU A 207 37.93 4.90 -3.03
CA GLU A 207 39.34 4.49 -3.07
C GLU A 207 39.52 3.00 -2.72
N LEU A 208 38.72 2.48 -1.78
CA LEU A 208 38.74 1.07 -1.42
C LEU A 208 38.02 0.21 -2.46
N ASP A 209 36.84 0.63 -2.92
CA ASP A 209 36.00 -0.09 -3.88
C ASP A 209 36.66 -0.25 -5.24
N ASN A 210 37.45 0.73 -5.66
CA ASN A 210 38.19 0.71 -6.93
C ASN A 210 39.40 -0.26 -6.94
N LYS A 211 39.71 -0.95 -5.84
CA LYS A 211 40.74 -2.00 -5.87
C LYS A 211 40.23 -3.23 -6.64
N PRO A 212 41.10 -3.91 -7.42
CA PRO A 212 40.68 -5.04 -8.27
C PRO A 212 40.30 -6.31 -7.48
N GLU A 213 40.80 -6.48 -6.26
CA GLU A 213 40.49 -7.59 -5.36
C GLU A 213 40.40 -7.06 -3.92
N HIS A 214 39.43 -7.57 -3.16
CA HIS A 214 39.20 -7.20 -1.76
C HIS A 214 39.30 -8.45 -0.87
N SER A 215 40.00 -8.34 0.26
CA SER A 215 39.95 -9.33 1.33
C SER A 215 38.59 -9.31 2.06
N GLU A 216 38.29 -10.32 2.88
CA GLU A 216 37.08 -10.36 3.72
C GLU A 216 37.01 -9.15 4.67
N GLU A 217 38.14 -8.75 5.25
CA GLU A 217 38.25 -7.54 6.09
C GLU A 217 38.00 -6.24 5.28
N GLU A 218 38.41 -6.20 4.01
CA GLU A 218 38.15 -5.07 3.12
C GLU A 218 36.68 -4.99 2.70
N TRP A 219 36.00 -6.13 2.52
CA TRP A 219 34.56 -6.18 2.31
C TRP A 219 33.77 -5.68 3.52
N GLU A 220 34.11 -6.13 4.73
CA GLU A 220 33.51 -5.60 5.96
C GLU A 220 33.77 -4.08 6.11
N ARG A 221 34.95 -3.62 5.68
CA ARG A 221 35.29 -2.20 5.72
C ARG A 221 34.50 -1.39 4.69
N LEU A 222 34.23 -1.92 3.50
CA LEU A 222 33.35 -1.29 2.51
C LEU A 222 31.93 -1.13 3.05
N ASP A 223 31.35 -2.18 3.63
CA ASP A 223 30.02 -2.10 4.25
C ASP A 223 29.98 -1.08 5.40
N SER A 224 31.03 -1.03 6.23
CA SER A 224 31.18 -0.03 7.28
C SER A 224 31.24 1.39 6.71
N LEU A 225 32.04 1.60 5.65
CA LEU A 225 32.19 2.91 5.01
C LEU A 225 30.90 3.36 4.33
N GLN A 226 30.17 2.45 3.66
CA GLN A 226 28.87 2.74 3.07
C GLN A 226 27.86 3.16 4.15
N ASN A 227 27.80 2.43 5.26
CA ASN A 227 26.98 2.79 6.42
C ASN A 227 27.40 4.15 7.02
N GLU A 228 28.69 4.47 7.07
CA GLU A 228 29.19 5.77 7.52
C GLU A 228 28.79 6.89 6.53
N VAL A 229 28.85 6.65 5.21
CA VAL A 229 28.38 7.59 4.18
C VAL A 229 26.88 7.85 4.34
N ASP A 230 26.07 6.82 4.52
CA ASP A 230 24.62 6.96 4.65
C ASP A 230 24.24 7.70 5.95
N LYS A 231 24.95 7.42 7.06
CA LYS A 231 24.80 8.18 8.31
C LYS A 231 25.22 9.65 8.14
N ALA A 232 26.32 9.92 7.44
CA ALA A 232 26.78 11.28 7.19
C ALA A 232 25.80 12.06 6.29
N LYS A 233 25.24 11.40 5.26
CA LYS A 233 24.17 11.96 4.40
C LYS A 233 22.90 12.25 5.20
N ALA A 234 22.43 11.30 6.01
CA ALA A 234 21.26 11.50 6.86
C ALA A 234 21.45 12.65 7.86
N PHE A 235 22.63 12.72 8.50
CA PHE A 235 22.99 13.84 9.37
C PHE A 235 22.97 15.18 8.63
N PHE A 236 23.53 15.24 7.41
CA PHE A 236 23.50 16.46 6.63
C PHE A 236 22.09 16.87 6.21
N GLU A 237 21.24 15.94 5.80
CA GLU A 237 19.83 16.22 5.47
C GLU A 237 19.04 16.76 6.69
N GLU A 238 19.40 16.37 7.92
CA GLU A 238 18.82 16.93 9.14
C GLU A 238 19.17 18.42 9.34
N LEU A 239 20.32 18.87 8.84
CA LEU A 239 20.84 20.23 9.05
C LEU A 239 20.32 21.25 8.03
N VAL A 240 19.96 20.81 6.82
CA VAL A 240 19.79 21.70 5.66
C VAL A 240 18.39 22.28 5.50
N TYR A 241 17.47 22.06 6.45
CA TYR A 241 16.13 22.63 6.38
C TYR A 241 15.84 23.59 7.52
N VAL A 242 15.31 24.75 7.16
CA VAL A 242 14.65 25.68 8.09
C VAL A 242 13.15 25.56 7.87
N THR A 243 12.43 25.16 8.92
CA THR A 243 10.98 24.91 8.88
C THR A 243 10.23 26.07 9.52
N ILE A 244 9.14 26.49 8.88
CA ILE A 244 8.33 27.64 9.27
C ILE A 244 6.87 27.22 9.35
N TYR A 245 6.21 27.55 10.46
CA TYR A 245 4.80 27.27 10.64
C TYR A 245 4.19 28.14 11.75
N ALA A 246 2.86 28.21 11.80
CA ALA A 246 2.12 28.75 12.93
C ALA A 246 0.95 27.81 13.26
N GLU A 247 0.15 28.17 14.25
CA GLU A 247 -1.03 27.38 14.62
C GLU A 247 -2.04 27.29 13.47
N SER A 248 -2.43 26.06 13.12
CA SER A 248 -3.38 25.75 12.04
C SER A 248 -2.95 26.21 10.64
N THR A 249 -1.64 26.41 10.41
CA THR A 249 -1.06 26.66 9.08
C THR A 249 -0.35 25.42 8.54
N ASN A 250 -0.05 25.40 7.25
CA ASN A 250 0.87 24.43 6.67
C ASN A 250 2.30 24.71 7.18
N GLN A 251 3.15 23.70 7.05
CA GLN A 251 4.59 23.83 7.24
C GLN A 251 5.25 24.18 5.91
N LEU A 252 6.14 25.18 5.93
CA LEU A 252 7.01 25.54 4.81
C LEU A 252 8.45 25.17 5.18
N ALA A 253 9.21 24.60 4.25
CA ALA A 253 10.61 24.23 4.46
C ALA A 253 11.51 24.94 3.43
N ILE A 254 12.67 25.40 3.88
CA ILE A 254 13.68 26.06 3.04
C ILE A 254 14.94 25.24 3.06
N ASP A 255 15.41 24.83 1.89
CA ASP A 255 16.73 24.21 1.73
C ASP A 255 17.82 25.29 1.81
N ILE A 256 18.73 25.12 2.77
CA ILE A 256 19.86 26.01 3.05
C ILE A 256 21.22 25.40 2.68
N ARG A 257 21.24 24.24 2.01
CA ARG A 257 22.43 23.49 1.58
C ARG A 257 23.46 24.34 0.83
N ASP A 258 22.97 25.26 0.00
CA ASP A 258 23.80 26.09 -0.87
C ASP A 258 24.12 27.47 -0.26
N MET A 259 23.76 27.71 1.02
CA MET A 259 24.07 28.97 1.67
C MET A 259 25.56 29.07 2.03
N GLY A 260 26.26 29.95 1.31
CA GLY A 260 27.67 30.23 1.55
C GLY A 260 27.92 31.36 2.56
N PRO A 261 29.20 31.62 2.88
CA PRO A 261 29.62 32.78 3.66
C PRO A 261 29.04 34.09 3.13
N ARG A 262 28.71 35.00 4.06
CA ARG A 262 28.23 36.35 3.75
C ARG A 262 26.91 36.42 2.98
N SER A 263 26.20 35.31 2.84
CA SER A 263 24.92 35.28 2.15
C SER A 263 23.78 35.73 3.07
N LYS A 264 22.84 36.50 2.52
CA LYS A 264 21.56 36.80 3.16
C LYS A 264 20.44 36.41 2.22
N LYS A 265 19.43 35.70 2.73
CA LYS A 265 18.16 35.47 2.02
C LYS A 265 17.01 36.10 2.80
N CYS A 266 16.08 36.71 2.09
CA CYS A 266 14.94 37.43 2.67
C CYS A 266 13.66 36.83 2.11
N TYR A 267 12.73 36.48 2.98
CA TYR A 267 11.46 35.89 2.60
C TYR A 267 10.30 36.61 3.29
N ALA A 268 9.24 36.89 2.53
CA ALA A 268 7.97 37.32 3.08
C ALA A 268 7.08 36.10 3.31
N VAL A 269 6.63 35.88 4.55
CA VAL A 269 5.68 34.81 4.89
C VAL A 269 4.31 35.42 5.05
N LEU A 270 3.40 35.10 4.13
CA LEU A 270 2.11 35.75 3.98
C LEU A 270 0.98 34.74 4.13
N PRO A 271 -0.16 35.13 4.73
CA PRO A 271 -1.39 34.35 4.61
C PRO A 271 -1.75 34.18 3.15
N LEU A 272 -2.01 32.94 2.73
CA LEU A 272 -2.57 32.66 1.42
C LEU A 272 -4.08 32.94 1.50
N ILE A 273 -4.50 34.12 1.06
CA ILE A 273 -5.92 34.42 0.90
C ILE A 273 -6.40 33.62 -0.30
N ILE A 274 -7.05 32.49 -0.01
CA ILE A 274 -7.87 31.82 -1.00
C ILE A 274 -9.11 32.68 -1.13
N GLU A 275 -9.20 33.42 -2.24
CA GLU A 275 -10.45 34.01 -2.68
C GLU A 275 -11.44 32.85 -2.84
N LYS A 276 -12.17 32.57 -1.76
CA LYS A 276 -13.42 31.84 -1.83
C LYS A 276 -14.34 32.74 -2.63
N ASN A 277 -14.25 32.65 -3.96
CA ASN A 277 -15.33 33.06 -4.81
C ASN A 277 -16.49 32.15 -4.41
N VAL A 278 -17.29 32.60 -3.44
CA VAL A 278 -18.58 32.02 -3.10
C VAL A 278 -19.53 32.40 -4.24
N PHE A 279 -19.26 31.80 -5.39
CA PHE A 279 -20.24 31.41 -6.38
C PHE A 279 -19.79 30.03 -6.83
N VAL A 280 -20.53 29.03 -6.35
CA VAL A 280 -20.40 27.63 -6.70
C VAL A 280 -20.36 27.54 -8.22
N THR A 281 -19.17 27.44 -8.80
CA THR A 281 -19.01 27.17 -10.23
C THR A 281 -19.75 25.88 -10.55
N GLU A 282 -20.37 25.78 -11.72
CA GLU A 282 -21.05 24.54 -12.12
C GLU A 282 -20.06 23.37 -12.01
N CYS A 283 -18.80 23.59 -12.39
CA CYS A 283 -17.69 22.67 -12.15
C CYS A 283 -17.60 22.23 -10.68
N SER A 284 -17.50 23.16 -9.73
CA SER A 284 -17.33 22.84 -8.30
C SER A 284 -18.52 22.09 -7.71
N MET A 285 -19.76 22.44 -8.12
CA MET A 285 -20.97 21.75 -7.69
C MET A 285 -20.94 20.29 -8.14
N PHE A 286 -20.64 20.06 -9.43
CA PHE A 286 -20.56 18.72 -9.99
C PHE A 286 -19.39 17.90 -9.43
N MET A 287 -18.26 18.54 -9.14
CA MET A 287 -17.14 17.89 -8.45
C MET A 287 -17.54 17.42 -7.05
N SER A 288 -18.16 18.30 -6.24
CA SER A 288 -18.62 17.96 -4.90
C SER A 288 -19.68 16.86 -4.91
N GLU A 289 -20.66 16.96 -5.82
CA GLU A 289 -21.69 15.94 -5.98
C GLU A 289 -21.09 14.60 -6.42
N GLY A 290 -20.14 14.61 -7.35
CA GLY A 290 -19.40 13.42 -7.77
C GLY A 290 -18.64 12.78 -6.61
N GLY A 291 -17.98 13.58 -5.77
CA GLY A 291 -17.27 13.10 -4.58
C GLY A 291 -18.22 12.44 -3.58
N LYS A 292 -19.34 13.10 -3.28
CA LYS A 292 -20.40 12.57 -2.40
C LYS A 292 -20.95 11.24 -2.92
N LEU A 293 -21.34 11.19 -4.20
CA LEU A 293 -21.91 10.00 -4.83
C LEU A 293 -20.89 8.84 -4.86
N PHE A 294 -19.61 9.14 -5.11
CA PHE A 294 -18.54 8.16 -5.07
C PHE A 294 -18.39 7.55 -3.68
N GLY A 295 -18.37 8.38 -2.63
CA GLY A 295 -18.34 7.91 -1.24
C GLY A 295 -19.54 7.03 -0.90
N MET A 296 -20.72 7.35 -1.43
CA MET A 296 -21.93 6.52 -1.31
C MET A 296 -21.93 5.25 -2.18
N ARG A 297 -20.82 4.93 -2.87
CA ARG A 297 -20.68 3.83 -3.85
C ARG A 297 -21.62 3.93 -5.05
N LYS A 298 -22.18 5.10 -5.34
CA LYS A 298 -23.00 5.36 -6.54
C LYS A 298 -22.09 5.73 -7.71
N TYR A 299 -21.21 4.82 -8.11
CA TYR A 299 -20.11 5.12 -9.05
C TYR A 299 -20.59 5.58 -10.43
N LYS A 300 -21.71 5.05 -10.93
CA LYS A 300 -22.31 5.48 -12.21
C LYS A 300 -22.80 6.93 -12.15
N ASP A 301 -23.50 7.28 -11.07
CA ASP A 301 -24.00 8.65 -10.87
C ASP A 301 -22.84 9.62 -10.62
N ALA A 302 -21.83 9.19 -9.86
CA ALA A 302 -20.60 9.95 -9.63
C ALA A 302 -19.86 10.24 -10.94
N ARG A 303 -19.74 9.23 -11.81
CA ARG A 303 -19.14 9.36 -13.14
C ARG A 303 -19.86 10.41 -13.98
N ILE A 304 -21.20 10.38 -14.00
CA ILE A 304 -22.02 11.38 -14.71
C ILE A 304 -21.79 12.78 -14.13
N ALA A 305 -21.73 12.92 -12.81
CA ALA A 305 -21.42 14.20 -12.18
C ALA A 305 -20.04 14.72 -12.60
N TYR A 306 -18.99 13.90 -12.58
CA TYR A 306 -17.67 14.32 -13.05
C TYR A 306 -17.62 14.64 -14.55
N GLU A 307 -18.35 13.93 -15.40
CA GLU A 307 -18.48 14.30 -16.81
C GLU A 307 -19.17 15.66 -17.00
N ASN A 308 -20.16 15.97 -16.17
CA ASN A 308 -20.80 17.28 -16.17
C ASN A 308 -19.84 18.37 -15.67
N ALA A 309 -19.00 18.07 -14.67
CA ALA A 309 -17.92 18.97 -14.26
C ALA A 309 -16.94 19.26 -15.40
N LEU A 310 -16.54 18.23 -16.17
CA LEU A 310 -15.62 18.38 -17.31
C LEU A 310 -16.22 19.22 -18.46
N LYS A 311 -17.54 19.17 -18.63
CA LYS A 311 -18.30 19.89 -19.66
C LYS A 311 -18.76 21.28 -19.23
N SER A 312 -18.59 21.64 -17.96
CA SER A 312 -19.00 22.94 -17.43
C SER A 312 -18.25 24.08 -18.13
N LYS A 313 -18.91 25.23 -18.27
CA LYS A 313 -18.34 26.39 -18.98
C LYS A 313 -17.20 27.05 -18.21
N ASP A 314 -17.16 26.84 -16.89
CA ASP A 314 -16.23 27.41 -15.94
C ASP A 314 -15.13 26.44 -15.50
N VAL A 315 -14.96 25.31 -16.21
CA VAL A 315 -13.85 24.39 -15.96
C VAL A 315 -12.51 25.05 -16.28
N VAL A 316 -11.64 25.14 -15.28
CA VAL A 316 -10.27 25.62 -15.48
C VAL A 316 -9.45 24.53 -16.18
N VAL A 317 -8.63 24.92 -17.16
CA VAL A 317 -7.83 23.97 -17.97
C VAL A 317 -6.99 23.04 -17.10
N ASN A 318 -6.41 23.56 -16.03
CA ASN A 318 -5.57 22.82 -15.09
C ASN A 318 -6.34 21.85 -14.16
N MET A 319 -7.67 21.86 -14.15
CA MET A 319 -8.49 20.90 -13.39
C MET A 319 -8.87 19.67 -14.21
N ARG A 320 -8.83 19.76 -15.54
CA ARG A 320 -9.26 18.69 -16.44
C ARG A 320 -8.57 17.34 -16.15
N PRO A 321 -7.25 17.27 -15.88
CA PRO A 321 -6.60 16.00 -15.53
C PRO A 321 -7.20 15.34 -14.29
N ASN A 322 -7.47 16.11 -13.23
CA ASN A 322 -8.02 15.57 -11.98
C ASN A 322 -9.47 15.10 -12.14
N ILE A 323 -10.26 15.80 -12.95
CA ILE A 323 -11.63 15.38 -13.29
C ILE A 323 -11.58 14.08 -14.10
N GLN A 324 -10.67 13.98 -15.07
CA GLN A 324 -10.48 12.77 -15.87
C GLN A 324 -10.01 11.58 -15.03
N GLU A 325 -9.12 11.82 -14.06
CA GLU A 325 -8.70 10.78 -13.11
C GLU A 325 -9.87 10.33 -12.22
N SER A 326 -10.71 11.26 -11.76
CA SER A 326 -11.92 10.93 -11.00
C SER A 326 -12.90 10.07 -11.80
N ILE A 327 -13.07 10.35 -13.10
CA ILE A 327 -13.83 9.51 -14.04
C ILE A 327 -13.19 8.12 -14.16
N THR A 328 -11.87 8.06 -14.36
CA THR A 328 -11.11 6.79 -14.49
C THR A 328 -11.26 5.90 -13.25
N GLN A 329 -11.24 6.49 -12.06
CA GLN A 329 -11.50 5.78 -10.81
C GLN A 329 -12.95 5.28 -10.73
N CYS A 330 -13.92 6.06 -11.20
CA CYS A 330 -15.31 5.59 -11.30
C CYS A 330 -15.42 4.39 -12.25
N ASP A 331 -14.81 4.45 -13.44
CA ASP A 331 -14.84 3.36 -14.42
C ASP A 331 -14.23 2.08 -13.85
N THR A 332 -13.11 2.22 -13.12
CA THR A 332 -12.46 1.12 -12.40
C THR A 332 -13.39 0.51 -11.36
N CYS A 333 -14.00 1.34 -10.50
CA CYS A 333 -14.94 0.87 -9.48
C CYS A 333 -16.19 0.20 -10.09
N ILE A 334 -16.76 0.76 -11.17
CA ILE A 334 -17.90 0.17 -11.88
C ILE A 334 -17.55 -1.22 -12.42
N LEU A 335 -16.37 -1.35 -13.05
CA LEU A 335 -15.89 -2.63 -13.58
C LEU A 335 -15.75 -3.67 -12.46
N TYR A 336 -14.97 -3.37 -11.42
CA TYR A 336 -14.71 -4.33 -10.36
C TYR A 336 -15.94 -4.65 -9.51
N GLU A 337 -16.86 -3.70 -9.31
CA GLU A 337 -18.15 -3.97 -8.65
C GLU A 337 -18.99 -4.94 -9.49
N SER A 338 -19.03 -4.75 -10.82
CA SER A 338 -19.74 -5.66 -11.71
C SER A 338 -19.12 -7.07 -11.72
N LEU A 339 -17.79 -7.19 -11.72
CA LEU A 339 -17.10 -8.47 -11.71
C LEU A 339 -17.29 -9.20 -10.39
N ALA A 340 -17.19 -8.50 -9.26
CA ALA A 340 -17.48 -9.05 -7.94
C ALA A 340 -18.93 -9.53 -7.86
N ALA A 341 -19.90 -8.72 -8.33
CA ALA A 341 -21.31 -9.10 -8.35
C ALA A 341 -21.57 -10.32 -9.24
N MET A 342 -20.94 -10.41 -10.41
CA MET A 342 -21.05 -11.57 -11.31
C MET A 342 -20.49 -12.84 -10.66
N ALA A 343 -19.33 -12.76 -10.01
CA ALA A 343 -18.74 -13.89 -9.31
C ALA A 343 -19.63 -14.40 -8.16
N ILE A 344 -20.15 -13.48 -7.34
CA ILE A 344 -21.10 -13.81 -6.25
C ILE A 344 -22.40 -14.41 -6.82
N LYS A 345 -22.92 -13.83 -7.91
CA LYS A 345 -24.13 -14.35 -8.58
C LYS A 345 -23.90 -15.76 -9.10
N LYS A 346 -22.74 -16.05 -9.69
CA LYS A 346 -22.39 -17.40 -10.16
C LYS A 346 -22.37 -18.41 -9.03
N ILE A 347 -21.81 -18.07 -7.87
CA ILE A 347 -21.87 -18.93 -6.68
C ILE A 347 -23.32 -19.22 -6.29
N SER A 348 -24.19 -18.20 -6.24
CA SER A 348 -25.61 -18.36 -5.92
C SER A 348 -26.37 -19.19 -6.95
N GLU A 349 -26.13 -18.99 -8.24
CA GLU A 349 -26.73 -19.78 -9.34
C GLU A 349 -26.34 -21.26 -9.24
N MET A 350 -25.06 -21.56 -9.03
CA MET A 350 -24.56 -22.94 -8.89
C MET A 350 -25.16 -23.63 -7.66
N LYS A 351 -25.28 -22.92 -6.53
CA LYS A 351 -25.93 -23.43 -5.32
C LYS A 351 -27.40 -23.76 -5.56
N LYS A 352 -28.13 -22.87 -6.26
CA LYS A 352 -29.56 -23.05 -6.55
C LYS A 352 -29.81 -24.22 -7.51
N ASN A 353 -28.94 -24.42 -8.50
CA ASN A 353 -29.10 -25.46 -9.51
C ASN A 353 -28.58 -26.84 -9.06
N GLY A 354 -27.97 -26.94 -7.87
CA GLY A 354 -27.39 -28.18 -7.37
C GLY A 354 -26.14 -28.64 -8.13
N THR A 355 -25.56 -27.78 -8.99
CA THR A 355 -24.38 -28.09 -9.82
C THR A 355 -23.09 -27.55 -9.23
N ALA A 356 -23.11 -26.99 -8.02
CA ALA A 356 -21.95 -26.38 -7.38
C ALA A 356 -20.85 -27.41 -7.09
N THR A 357 -19.72 -27.30 -7.81
CA THR A 357 -18.49 -28.00 -7.45
C THR A 357 -17.61 -27.12 -6.54
N GLN A 358 -16.84 -27.74 -5.65
CA GLN A 358 -15.99 -26.99 -4.70
C GLN A 358 -14.95 -26.13 -5.41
N ASP A 359 -14.36 -26.61 -6.51
CA ASP A 359 -13.31 -25.87 -7.23
C ASP A 359 -13.88 -24.67 -7.97
N GLU A 360 -15.09 -24.76 -8.53
CA GLU A 360 -15.77 -23.62 -9.15
C GLU A 360 -16.18 -22.58 -8.10
N VAL A 361 -16.76 -23.01 -6.97
CA VAL A 361 -17.12 -22.10 -5.89
C VAL A 361 -15.88 -21.41 -5.33
N ALA A 362 -14.78 -22.13 -5.11
CA ALA A 362 -13.53 -21.56 -4.65
C ALA A 362 -12.98 -20.54 -5.65
N LYS A 363 -12.96 -20.87 -6.95
CA LYS A 363 -12.52 -19.97 -8.02
C LYS A 363 -13.32 -18.65 -8.02
N TYR A 364 -14.65 -18.72 -8.00
CA TYR A 364 -15.48 -17.51 -8.01
C TYR A 364 -15.41 -16.74 -6.69
N ALA A 365 -15.25 -17.41 -5.55
CA ALA A 365 -15.14 -16.75 -4.25
C ALA A 365 -13.81 -16.02 -4.11
N SER A 366 -12.70 -16.64 -4.53
CA SER A 366 -11.38 -15.99 -4.58
C SER A 366 -11.39 -14.79 -5.52
N ALA A 367 -11.97 -14.93 -6.72
CA ALA A 367 -12.11 -13.80 -7.65
C ALA A 367 -12.95 -12.67 -7.03
N ALA A 368 -14.06 -12.98 -6.35
CA ALA A 368 -14.88 -11.98 -5.68
C ALA A 368 -14.09 -11.27 -4.55
N ILE A 369 -13.27 -11.99 -3.78
CA ILE A 369 -12.40 -11.42 -2.76
C ILE A 369 -11.41 -10.44 -3.38
N GLU A 370 -10.69 -10.86 -4.43
CA GLU A 370 -9.71 -10.01 -5.13
C GLU A 370 -10.36 -8.73 -5.65
N PHE A 371 -11.48 -8.84 -6.35
CA PHE A 371 -12.19 -7.67 -6.89
C PHE A 371 -12.69 -6.73 -5.78
N MET A 372 -13.23 -7.28 -4.69
CA MET A 372 -13.66 -6.45 -3.55
C MET A 372 -12.48 -5.82 -2.80
N GLN A 373 -11.32 -6.48 -2.75
CA GLN A 373 -10.10 -5.88 -2.19
C GLN A 373 -9.66 -4.68 -3.02
N VAL A 374 -9.69 -4.80 -4.36
CA VAL A 374 -9.43 -3.66 -5.25
C VAL A 374 -10.41 -2.52 -4.97
N LEU A 375 -11.72 -2.80 -4.88
CA LEU A 375 -12.71 -1.76 -4.54
C LEU A 375 -12.44 -1.10 -3.19
N ASN A 376 -12.10 -1.88 -2.16
CA ASN A 376 -11.79 -1.37 -0.83
C ASN A 376 -10.50 -0.55 -0.80
N THR A 377 -9.58 -0.76 -1.74
CA THR A 377 -8.41 0.09 -1.93
C THR A 377 -8.80 1.48 -2.46
N TYR A 378 -9.74 1.57 -3.40
CA TYR A 378 -10.16 2.84 -4.01
C TYR A 378 -11.21 3.61 -3.17
N ASN A 379 -12.08 2.87 -2.47
CA ASN A 379 -13.10 3.43 -1.58
C ASN A 379 -13.23 2.54 -0.33
N PRO A 380 -12.37 2.72 0.68
CA PRO A 380 -12.42 1.94 1.91
C PRO A 380 -13.78 2.05 2.59
N ASP A 381 -14.46 0.92 2.78
CA ASP A 381 -15.80 0.89 3.37
C ASP A 381 -16.08 -0.45 4.07
N GLU A 382 -16.77 -0.38 5.21
CA GLU A 382 -17.17 -1.56 6.00
C GLU A 382 -17.98 -2.57 5.17
N PHE A 383 -18.72 -2.10 4.17
CA PHE A 383 -19.45 -2.89 3.18
C PHE A 383 -18.57 -3.92 2.46
N TYR A 384 -17.36 -3.52 2.04
CA TYR A 384 -16.43 -4.40 1.34
C TYR A 384 -15.70 -5.31 2.33
N ILE A 385 -15.23 -4.75 3.45
CA ILE A 385 -14.53 -5.49 4.51
C ILE A 385 -15.37 -6.68 4.99
N THR A 386 -16.64 -6.44 5.30
CA THR A 386 -17.56 -7.48 5.79
C THR A 386 -17.77 -8.59 4.76
N ARG A 387 -17.93 -8.23 3.47
CA ARG A 387 -18.13 -9.23 2.41
C ARG A 387 -16.86 -10.02 2.10
N ILE A 388 -15.70 -9.38 2.11
CA ILE A 388 -14.41 -10.05 1.98
C ILE A 388 -14.27 -11.07 3.10
N LYS A 389 -14.55 -10.67 4.34
CA LYS A 389 -14.52 -11.58 5.50
C LYS A 389 -15.48 -12.75 5.33
N ASN A 390 -16.72 -12.50 4.93
CA ASN A 390 -17.71 -13.57 4.71
C ASN A 390 -17.28 -14.55 3.60
N MET A 391 -16.71 -14.05 2.50
CA MET A 391 -16.21 -14.91 1.42
C MET A 391 -14.98 -15.70 1.86
N LYS A 392 -14.07 -15.10 2.64
CA LYS A 392 -12.93 -15.80 3.23
C LYS A 392 -13.39 -16.90 4.19
N ASN A 393 -14.30 -16.60 5.10
CA ASN A 393 -14.88 -17.60 6.01
C ASN A 393 -15.55 -18.73 5.22
N MET A 394 -16.32 -18.40 4.18
CA MET A 394 -16.91 -19.41 3.31
C MET A 394 -15.86 -20.34 2.68
N LEU A 395 -14.68 -19.83 2.31
CA LEU A 395 -13.57 -20.66 1.82
C LEU A 395 -12.92 -21.49 2.93
N THR A 396 -12.68 -20.90 4.11
CA THR A 396 -12.08 -21.58 5.26
C THR A 396 -12.97 -22.69 5.80
N ASP A 397 -14.28 -22.46 5.82
CA ASP A 397 -15.30 -23.40 6.28
C ASP A 397 -15.65 -24.48 5.22
N MET A 398 -14.92 -24.54 4.10
CA MET A 398 -15.02 -25.56 3.05
C MET A 398 -13.83 -26.56 3.07
N PRO A 399 -13.64 -27.38 4.13
CA PRO A 399 -12.64 -28.44 4.11
C PRO A 399 -12.97 -29.49 3.03
N LEU A 400 -11.93 -30.03 2.39
CA LEU A 400 -12.08 -31.08 1.38
C LEU A 400 -12.31 -32.42 2.11
N LYS A 401 -13.56 -32.84 2.22
CA LYS A 401 -13.91 -34.17 2.73
C LYS A 401 -13.80 -35.21 1.62
N ILE A 402 -12.98 -36.23 1.83
CA ILE A 402 -12.86 -37.38 0.93
C ILE A 402 -13.17 -38.65 1.69
N LYS A 403 -14.13 -39.41 1.16
CA LYS A 403 -14.45 -40.77 1.58
C LYS A 403 -13.83 -41.76 0.62
N PHE A 404 -13.03 -42.66 1.16
CA PHE A 404 -12.49 -43.79 0.44
C PHE A 404 -13.28 -45.05 0.76
N ALA A 405 -13.64 -45.79 -0.27
CA ALA A 405 -14.03 -47.19 -0.18
C ALA A 405 -12.87 -48.04 -0.71
N ILE A 406 -12.16 -48.74 0.19
CA ILE A 406 -10.94 -49.47 -0.13
C ILE A 406 -11.28 -50.96 -0.30
N VAL A 407 -11.03 -51.46 -1.51
CA VAL A 407 -11.36 -52.84 -1.90
C VAL A 407 -10.14 -53.55 -2.48
N GLU A 408 -10.11 -54.86 -2.28
CA GLU A 408 -9.15 -55.75 -2.92
C GLU A 408 -9.40 -55.80 -4.43
N TRP A 409 -8.34 -55.77 -5.23
CA TRP A 409 -8.41 -56.02 -6.66
C TRP A 409 -7.71 -57.33 -7.00
N LYS A 410 -8.52 -58.36 -7.25
CA LYS A 410 -8.07 -59.64 -7.78
C LYS A 410 -7.95 -59.51 -9.29
N THR A 411 -7.14 -60.36 -9.92
CA THR A 411 -6.64 -60.24 -11.31
C THR A 411 -7.69 -59.83 -12.36
N LEU A 412 -8.98 -60.13 -12.16
CA LEU A 412 -10.08 -59.75 -13.06
C LEU A 412 -11.37 -59.25 -12.36
N HIS A 413 -11.43 -59.10 -11.04
CA HIS A 413 -12.63 -58.65 -10.33
C HIS A 413 -12.33 -58.02 -8.95
N GLU A 414 -13.27 -57.20 -8.45
CA GLU A 414 -13.20 -56.66 -7.08
C GLU A 414 -13.41 -57.78 -6.05
N GLY A 415 -12.52 -57.84 -5.05
CA GLY A 415 -12.63 -58.70 -3.89
C GLY A 415 -13.28 -58.00 -2.70
N SER A 416 -12.90 -58.42 -1.49
CA SER A 416 -13.48 -57.91 -0.25
C SER A 416 -12.99 -56.50 0.10
N TYR A 417 -13.74 -55.79 0.94
CA TYR A 417 -13.27 -54.56 1.57
C TYR A 417 -12.06 -54.82 2.47
N ILE A 418 -11.12 -53.88 2.49
CA ILE A 418 -9.86 -54.01 3.24
C ILE A 418 -9.91 -53.14 4.50
N PRO A 419 -10.01 -53.74 5.70
CA PRO A 419 -9.98 -52.99 6.96
C PRO A 419 -8.56 -52.59 7.36
N ASN A 420 -8.45 -51.65 8.30
CA ASN A 420 -7.19 -51.22 8.94
C ASN A 420 -6.12 -50.69 7.96
N VAL A 421 -6.54 -50.15 6.82
CA VAL A 421 -5.62 -49.48 5.89
C VAL A 421 -5.33 -48.08 6.42
N GLU A 422 -4.06 -47.82 6.73
CA GLU A 422 -3.61 -46.50 7.13
C GLU A 422 -3.52 -45.57 5.91
N VAL A 423 -4.05 -44.36 6.05
CA VAL A 423 -3.96 -43.30 5.04
C VAL A 423 -2.99 -42.25 5.51
N TRP A 424 -1.97 -41.96 4.69
CA TRP A 424 -0.94 -40.97 4.99
C TRP A 424 -0.85 -39.90 3.91
N GLY A 425 -0.84 -38.63 4.30
CA GLY A 425 -0.55 -37.50 3.42
C GLY A 425 0.96 -37.21 3.36
N TYR A 426 1.48 -37.01 2.15
CA TYR A 426 2.86 -36.62 1.90
C TYR A 426 2.94 -35.10 1.60
N TYR A 427 3.78 -34.38 2.33
CA TYR A 427 3.94 -32.92 2.28
C TYR A 427 5.38 -32.49 1.90
N GLY A 428 6.21 -33.42 1.43
CA GLY A 428 7.57 -33.13 1.00
C GLY A 428 7.62 -32.60 -0.43
N THR A 429 8.72 -31.94 -0.78
CA THR A 429 8.99 -31.42 -2.14
C THR A 429 9.61 -32.42 -3.13
N PRO A 430 10.34 -33.48 -2.72
CA PRO A 430 10.85 -34.47 -3.66
C PRO A 430 9.75 -35.25 -4.38
N TYR A 431 9.96 -35.57 -5.67
CA TYR A 431 9.06 -36.42 -6.43
C TYR A 431 9.01 -37.85 -5.87
N VAL A 432 7.80 -38.38 -5.68
CA VAL A 432 7.56 -39.73 -5.15
C VAL A 432 6.89 -40.60 -6.22
N SER A 433 7.50 -41.76 -6.52
CA SER A 433 6.94 -42.75 -7.45
C SER A 433 6.16 -43.84 -6.73
N SER A 434 5.23 -44.50 -7.42
CA SER A 434 4.50 -45.67 -6.88
C SER A 434 5.41 -46.84 -6.49
N ASN A 435 6.61 -46.92 -7.06
CA ASN A 435 7.61 -47.96 -6.74
C ASN A 435 8.46 -47.64 -5.50
N THR A 436 8.40 -46.40 -5.00
CA THR A 436 9.14 -45.96 -3.82
C THR A 436 8.74 -46.77 -2.57
N PHE A 437 7.49 -47.25 -2.52
CA PHE A 437 6.92 -48.00 -1.39
C PHE A 437 6.69 -49.48 -1.70
N SER A 438 7.63 -50.13 -2.39
CA SER A 438 7.50 -51.52 -2.83
C SER A 438 7.33 -52.55 -1.69
N SER A 439 7.61 -52.18 -0.43
CA SER A 439 7.41 -53.03 0.76
C SER A 439 7.25 -52.21 2.05
N ASP A 440 6.59 -52.80 3.05
CA ASP A 440 6.43 -52.22 4.40
C ASP A 440 7.78 -51.86 5.05
N LYS A 441 8.79 -52.73 4.88
CA LYS A 441 10.15 -52.51 5.38
C LYS A 441 10.79 -51.26 4.77
N LYS A 442 10.58 -50.99 3.48
CA LYS A 442 11.07 -49.75 2.84
C LYS A 442 10.33 -48.52 3.34
N PHE A 443 9.00 -48.61 3.48
CA PHE A 443 8.19 -47.52 4.01
C PHE A 443 8.62 -47.11 5.43
N LYS A 444 8.79 -48.08 6.34
CA LYS A 444 9.31 -47.83 7.69
C LYS A 444 10.69 -47.15 7.69
N LYS A 445 11.59 -47.55 6.78
CA LYS A 445 12.91 -46.93 6.63
C LYS A 445 12.80 -45.48 6.13
N ILE A 446 11.87 -45.18 5.23
CA ILE A 446 11.61 -43.81 4.75
C ILE A 446 11.05 -42.95 5.89
N LEU A 447 10.04 -43.43 6.62
CA LEU A 447 9.50 -42.71 7.79
C LEU A 447 10.57 -42.43 8.84
N SER A 448 11.51 -43.34 9.08
CA SER A 448 12.60 -43.11 10.04
C SER A 448 13.59 -42.01 9.64
N LYS A 449 13.68 -41.68 8.34
CA LYS A 449 14.62 -40.69 7.80
C LYS A 449 13.94 -39.36 7.44
N GLU A 450 12.74 -39.42 6.90
CA GLU A 450 12.01 -38.30 6.30
C GLU A 450 10.59 -38.17 6.87
N GLY A 451 10.35 -38.70 8.08
CA GLY A 451 9.01 -38.78 8.68
C GLY A 451 8.29 -37.44 8.85
N PHE A 452 9.03 -36.33 8.93
CA PHE A 452 8.44 -34.98 8.97
C PHE A 452 7.65 -34.61 7.71
N ASN A 453 7.90 -35.29 6.58
CA ASN A 453 7.16 -35.09 5.34
C ASN A 453 5.87 -35.93 5.27
N TYR A 454 5.58 -36.80 6.24
CA TYR A 454 4.46 -37.72 6.18
C TYR A 454 3.59 -37.59 7.43
N LYS A 455 2.27 -37.48 7.23
CA LYS A 455 1.30 -37.40 8.33
C LYS A 455 0.21 -38.43 8.14
N GLN A 456 -0.07 -39.23 9.16
CA GLN A 456 -1.23 -40.12 9.14
C GLN A 456 -2.50 -39.29 9.27
N ILE A 457 -3.42 -39.45 8.33
CA ILE A 457 -4.64 -38.66 8.20
C ILE A 457 -5.91 -39.49 8.33
N GLY A 458 -5.80 -40.83 8.37
CA GLY A 458 -6.94 -41.71 8.63
C GLY A 458 -6.58 -43.19 8.69
N VAL A 459 -7.56 -44.01 9.08
CA VAL A 459 -7.49 -45.48 9.07
C VAL A 459 -8.85 -46.03 8.63
N SER A 460 -8.87 -47.04 7.76
CA SER A 460 -10.12 -47.67 7.32
C SER A 460 -10.76 -48.54 8.40
N ASN A 461 -12.09 -48.45 8.50
CA ASN A 461 -12.88 -49.25 9.44
C ASN A 461 -13.08 -50.70 8.95
N LYS A 462 -13.88 -51.49 9.68
CA LYS A 462 -14.15 -52.91 9.35
C LYS A 462 -14.80 -53.12 7.98
N GLN A 463 -15.41 -52.08 7.41
CA GLN A 463 -16.02 -52.08 6.08
C GLN A 463 -15.09 -51.50 5.00
N GLY A 464 -13.81 -51.27 5.32
CA GLY A 464 -12.84 -50.68 4.39
C GLY A 464 -13.14 -49.23 4.02
N ILE A 465 -13.89 -48.51 4.86
CA ILE A 465 -14.23 -47.11 4.65
C ILE A 465 -13.33 -46.23 5.51
N VAL A 466 -12.78 -45.17 4.91
CA VAL A 466 -12.08 -44.10 5.63
C VAL A 466 -12.55 -42.74 5.11
N GLU A 467 -12.88 -41.85 6.03
CA GLU A 467 -13.27 -40.47 5.74
C GLU A 467 -12.17 -39.56 6.28
N ILE A 468 -11.61 -38.71 5.41
CA ILE A 468 -10.56 -37.76 5.77
C ILE A 468 -11.02 -36.33 5.47
N GLU A 469 -10.50 -35.40 6.25
CA GLU A 469 -10.68 -33.97 6.03
C GLU A 469 -9.31 -33.35 5.73
N LEU A 470 -9.18 -32.71 4.57
CA LEU A 470 -7.96 -32.05 4.15
C LEU A 470 -8.14 -30.52 4.17
N ASP A 471 -7.12 -29.85 4.70
CA ASP A 471 -6.98 -28.39 4.61
C ASP A 471 -6.55 -28.00 3.19
N ARG A 472 -7.38 -27.19 2.52
CA ARG A 472 -7.13 -26.73 1.14
C ARG A 472 -5.97 -25.73 1.04
N THR A 473 -5.59 -25.07 2.14
CA THR A 473 -4.45 -24.15 2.16
C THR A 473 -3.11 -24.87 2.34
N ASN A 474 -3.15 -26.16 2.71
CA ASN A 474 -1.99 -27.01 2.90
C ASN A 474 -2.34 -28.46 2.49
N LEU A 475 -2.49 -28.68 1.18
CA LEU A 475 -2.77 -30.00 0.64
C LEU A 475 -1.49 -30.86 0.57
N PRO A 476 -1.58 -32.17 0.82
CA PRO A 476 -0.46 -33.07 0.55
C PRO A 476 -0.24 -33.20 -0.96
N GLU A 477 1.01 -33.37 -1.39
CA GLU A 477 1.40 -33.69 -2.77
C GLU A 477 0.83 -35.05 -3.22
N GLY A 478 0.68 -35.99 -2.28
CA GLY A 478 0.03 -37.27 -2.55
C GLY A 478 -0.43 -38.00 -1.30
N ILE A 479 -1.26 -39.02 -1.51
CA ILE A 479 -1.84 -39.86 -0.48
C ILE A 479 -1.35 -41.29 -0.64
N LEU A 480 -0.96 -41.88 0.47
CA LEU A 480 -0.49 -43.26 0.59
C LEU A 480 -1.51 -44.10 1.33
N PHE A 481 -1.70 -45.32 0.85
CA PHE A 481 -2.60 -46.30 1.44
C PHE A 481 -1.77 -47.53 1.81
N ARG A 482 -1.52 -47.68 3.11
CA ARG A 482 -0.70 -48.75 3.68
C ARG A 482 -1.61 -49.79 4.33
N PRO A 483 -1.71 -51.01 3.76
CA PRO A 483 -2.47 -52.09 4.39
C PRO A 483 -1.67 -52.68 5.56
N ASP A 484 -2.28 -53.59 6.31
CA ASP A 484 -1.61 -54.26 7.43
C ASP A 484 -0.30 -54.93 6.96
N SER A 485 0.71 -54.90 7.82
CA SER A 485 2.07 -55.39 7.56
C SER A 485 2.14 -56.89 7.22
N GLU A 486 1.14 -57.66 7.65
CA GLU A 486 1.00 -59.09 7.34
C GLU A 486 0.16 -59.37 6.08
N SER A 487 -0.38 -58.34 5.43
CA SER A 487 -1.22 -58.50 4.24
C SER A 487 -0.38 -58.72 2.96
N ASN A 488 -0.88 -59.56 2.06
CA ASN A 488 -0.32 -59.74 0.71
C ASN A 488 -0.66 -58.57 -0.24
N ILE A 489 -1.08 -57.43 0.27
CA ILE A 489 -1.57 -56.28 -0.51
C ILE A 489 -0.44 -55.26 -0.67
N LYS A 490 -0.26 -54.71 -1.87
CA LYS A 490 0.76 -53.68 -2.11
C LYS A 490 0.32 -52.32 -1.58
N ILE A 491 1.27 -51.55 -1.04
CA ILE A 491 1.06 -50.13 -0.70
C ILE A 491 0.72 -49.38 -1.99
N ALA A 492 -0.32 -48.54 -1.95
CA ALA A 492 -0.69 -47.68 -3.06
C ALA A 492 -0.29 -46.24 -2.78
N TYR A 493 0.16 -45.52 -3.80
CA TYR A 493 0.41 -44.09 -3.77
C TYR A 493 -0.35 -43.44 -4.91
N MET A 494 -0.96 -42.30 -4.65
CA MET A 494 -1.66 -41.49 -5.64
C MET A 494 -1.37 -40.01 -5.40
N SER A 495 -1.05 -39.27 -6.45
CA SER A 495 -0.93 -37.80 -6.34
C SER A 495 -2.30 -37.20 -6.01
N ILE A 496 -2.32 -36.06 -5.32
CA ILE A 496 -3.58 -35.38 -5.01
C ILE A 496 -4.32 -34.96 -6.29
N ALA A 497 -3.57 -34.59 -7.34
CA ALA A 497 -4.11 -34.24 -8.65
C ALA A 497 -4.82 -35.43 -9.33
N ASP A 498 -4.20 -36.61 -9.34
CA ASP A 498 -4.80 -37.81 -9.93
C ASP A 498 -6.04 -38.29 -9.15
N LEU A 499 -6.01 -38.12 -7.83
CA LEU A 499 -7.11 -38.47 -6.95
C LEU A 499 -8.32 -37.56 -7.17
N LEU A 500 -8.09 -36.25 -7.22
CA LEU A 500 -9.16 -35.27 -7.45
C LEU A 500 -9.80 -35.41 -8.83
N ARG A 501 -9.03 -35.83 -9.84
CA ARG A 501 -9.51 -36.13 -11.20
C ARG A 501 -10.46 -37.33 -11.24
N GLN A 502 -10.20 -38.34 -10.43
CA GLN A 502 -10.90 -39.63 -10.46
C GLN A 502 -12.02 -39.74 -9.40
N ALA A 503 -12.04 -38.87 -8.40
CA ALA A 503 -13.07 -38.87 -7.37
C ALA A 503 -14.42 -38.33 -7.88
N HIS A 504 -15.50 -39.04 -7.56
CA HIS A 504 -16.89 -38.68 -7.87
C HIS A 504 -17.63 -38.25 -6.61
N GLY A 505 -18.65 -37.40 -6.67
CA GLY A 505 -19.39 -37.02 -5.45
C GLY A 505 -20.01 -35.63 -5.53
N THR A 506 -20.45 -35.11 -4.37
CA THR A 506 -21.17 -33.84 -4.26
C THR A 506 -20.30 -32.74 -3.64
N TYR A 507 -20.89 -31.54 -3.55
CA TYR A 507 -20.35 -30.35 -2.88
C TYR A 507 -19.81 -30.59 -1.45
N MET A 508 -20.34 -31.58 -0.71
CA MET A 508 -19.98 -31.82 0.70
C MET A 508 -18.99 -32.96 0.90
N GLU A 509 -18.87 -33.88 -0.05
CA GLU A 509 -18.15 -35.14 0.14
C GLU A 509 -17.75 -35.73 -1.22
N LYS A 510 -16.43 -35.84 -1.45
CA LYS A 510 -15.88 -36.60 -2.57
C LYS A 510 -15.78 -38.06 -2.18
N GLN A 511 -16.19 -38.95 -3.07
CA GLN A 511 -16.09 -40.39 -2.91
C GLN A 511 -15.07 -40.95 -3.89
N PHE A 512 -14.23 -41.84 -3.39
CA PHE A 512 -13.19 -42.49 -4.17
C PHE A 512 -13.19 -43.99 -3.88
N ARG A 513 -13.30 -44.81 -4.92
CA ARG A 513 -13.21 -46.27 -4.79
C ARG A 513 -11.78 -46.70 -5.11
N LEU A 514 -10.98 -46.96 -4.08
CA LEU A 514 -9.59 -47.36 -4.23
C LEU A 514 -9.50 -48.87 -4.39
N ARG A 515 -8.89 -49.30 -5.49
CA ARG A 515 -8.58 -50.70 -5.80
C ARG A 515 -7.13 -50.98 -5.46
N MET A 516 -6.87 -51.86 -4.49
CA MET A 516 -5.52 -52.24 -4.08
C MET A 516 -5.19 -53.66 -4.54
N TYR A 517 -4.07 -53.82 -5.24
CA TYR A 517 -3.66 -55.10 -5.82
C TYR A 517 -3.12 -56.06 -4.75
N THR A 518 -3.66 -57.27 -4.74
CA THR A 518 -3.02 -58.42 -4.09
C THR A 518 -1.82 -58.90 -4.90
N LYS A 519 -0.77 -59.33 -4.19
CA LYS A 519 0.44 -59.91 -4.77
C LYS A 519 0.20 -61.30 -5.35
#